data_AF-A0A959XNF0-F1
#
_entry.id   AF-A0A959XNF0-F1
#
_cell.length_a   1.000
_cell.length_b   1.000
_cell.length_c   1.000
_cell.angle_alpha   90.00
_cell.angle_beta   90.00
_cell.angle_gamma   90.00
#
_symmetry.space_group_name_H-M   'P 1'
#
loop_
_entity.id
_entity.type
_entity.pdbx_description
1 polymer ?
#
loop_
_entity_poly.entity_id
_entity_poly.type
_entity_poly.pdbx_seq_one_letter_code
_entity_poly.pdbx_strand_id
1 'polypeptide(L)' 'NFFLFVDQAWWEDAAQETLITDTPLGFGAGATFETKAGLFSLTYALGQQFQNPIELRTGKIHFGFISLF' A
#
# COMPACT_ATOMS: atom_id res chain seq x y z
N ASN A 1 -5.34 -9.44 -14.69
CA ASN A 1 -5.94 -8.14 -14.37
C ASN A 1 -4.84 -7.27 -13.78
N PHE A 2 -4.64 -6.04 -14.28
CA PHE A 2 -3.64 -5.09 -13.78
C PHE A 2 -4.37 -3.85 -13.26
N PHE A 3 -3.84 -3.24 -12.20
CA PHE A 3 -4.41 -2.02 -11.63
C PHE A 3 -3.32 -1.09 -11.09
N LEU A 4 -3.66 0.19 -11.03
CA LEU A 4 -2.94 1.23 -10.32
C LEU A 4 -3.84 1.77 -9.21
N PHE A 5 -3.25 2.20 -8.11
CA PHE A 5 -3.99 2.82 -7.01
C PHE A 5 -3.22 3.99 -6.41
N VAL A 6 -3.95 4.91 -5.79
CA VAL A 6 -3.45 6.03 -5.00
C VAL A 6 -4.39 6.19 -3.82
N ASP A 7 -3.82 6.28 -2.62
CA ASP A 7 -4.51 6.46 -1.35
C ASP A 7 -3.97 7.70 -0.65
N GLN A 8 -4.86 8.59 -0.20
CA GLN A 8 -4.52 9.76 0.60
C GLN A 8 -5.26 9.66 1.93
N ALA A 9 -4.57 9.91 3.03
CA ALA A 9 -5.18 9.97 4.35
C ALA A 9 -4.76 11.24 5.10
N TRP A 10 -5.48 11.55 6.17
CA TRP A 10 -5.17 12.57 7.17
C TRP A 10 -5.53 12.00 8.53
N TRP A 11 -4.64 12.14 9.51
CA TRP A 11 -4.90 11.81 10.90
C TRP A 11 -4.29 12.83 11.87
N GLU A 12 -4.80 12.81 13.10
CA GLU A 12 -4.37 13.67 14.20
C GLU A 12 -4.33 12.87 15.52
N ASP A 13 -3.35 13.15 16.38
CA ASP A 13 -3.27 12.69 17.76
C ASP A 13 -3.27 13.91 18.70
N ALA A 14 -4.45 14.15 19.28
CA ALA A 14 -4.70 15.21 20.25
C ALA A 14 -4.61 14.72 21.71
N ALA A 15 -4.22 13.46 21.95
CA ALA A 15 -4.04 12.94 23.31
C ALA A 15 -2.68 13.36 23.92
N GLN A 16 -1.76 13.84 23.09
CA GLN A 16 -0.43 14.31 23.51
C GLN A 16 -0.44 15.80 23.89
N GLU A 17 0.58 16.25 24.62
CA GLU A 17 0.77 17.67 24.97
C GLU A 17 0.93 18.55 23.71
N THR A 18 1.52 18.00 22.65
CA THR A 18 1.63 18.63 21.34
C THR A 18 0.76 17.89 20.33
N LEU A 19 -0.08 18.61 19.59
CA LEU A 19 -0.84 18.03 18.48
C LEU A 19 0.12 17.45 17.45
N ILE A 20 0.02 16.14 17.20
CA ILE A 20 0.69 15.48 16.08
C ILE A 20 -0.34 15.30 14.97
N THR A 21 0.00 15.71 13.77
CA THR A 21 -0.83 15.51 12.59
C THR A 21 0.03 15.11 11.39
N ASP A 22 -0.55 14.33 10.49
CA ASP A 22 0.09 14.01 9.23
C ASP A 22 -0.92 13.74 8.11
N THR A 23 -0.46 13.89 6.87
CA THR A 23 -1.26 13.66 5.66
C THR A 23 -0.59 12.64 4.73
N PRO A 24 -0.48 11.36 5.14
CA PRO A 24 0.26 10.37 4.38
C PRO A 24 -0.39 10.06 3.03
N LEU A 25 0.45 9.88 2.02
CA LEU A 25 0.09 9.50 0.66
C LEU A 25 0.72 8.15 0.33
N GLY A 26 -0.08 7.21 -0.17
CA GLY A 26 0.35 5.92 -0.70
C GLY A 26 -0.06 5.77 -2.17
N PHE A 27 0.72 5.02 -2.94
CA PHE A 27 0.35 4.65 -4.31
C PHE A 27 1.08 3.38 -4.74
N GLY A 28 0.57 2.74 -5.78
CA GLY A 28 1.21 1.53 -6.27
C GLY A 28 0.54 0.91 -7.47
N ALA A 29 1.02 -0.28 -7.79
CA ALA A 29 0.53 -1.08 -8.90
C ALA A 29 0.39 -2.52 -8.46
N GLY A 30 -0.57 -3.23 -9.04
CA GLY A 30 -0.74 -4.64 -8.78
C GLY A 30 -1.26 -5.40 -9.99
N ALA A 31 -1.13 -6.71 -9.89
CA ALA A 31 -1.62 -7.65 -10.86
C ALA A 31 -2.22 -8.87 -10.17
N THR A 32 -3.33 -9.34 -10.72
CA THR A 32 -3.93 -10.63 -10.37
C THR A 32 -3.94 -11.51 -11.61
N PHE A 33 -3.41 -12.72 -11.50
CA PHE A 33 -3.35 -13.69 -12.58
C PHE A 33 -3.87 -15.05 -12.12
N GLU A 34 -4.52 -15.75 -13.04
CA GLU A 34 -5.07 -17.07 -12.82
C GLU A 34 -4.10 -18.14 -13.32
N THR A 35 -4.00 -19.22 -12.56
CA THR A 35 -3.25 -20.41 -12.91
C THR A 35 -4.11 -21.65 -12.63
N LYS A 36 -3.66 -22.82 -13.08
CA LYS A 36 -4.31 -24.10 -12.76
C LYS A 36 -4.46 -24.36 -11.25
N ALA A 37 -3.58 -23.80 -10.43
CA ALA A 37 -3.60 -23.98 -8.98
C ALA A 37 -4.53 -22.98 -8.25
N GLY A 38 -4.92 -21.89 -8.91
CA GLY A 38 -5.70 -20.81 -8.31
C GLY A 38 -5.35 -19.42 -8.82
N LEU A 39 -5.89 -18.42 -8.13
CA LEU A 39 -5.67 -16.99 -8.36
C LEU A 39 -4.50 -16.49 -7.51
N PHE A 40 -3.51 -15.89 -8.16
CA PHE A 40 -2.39 -15.21 -7.53
C PHE A 40 -2.55 -13.70 -7.65
N SER A 41 -2.31 -12.97 -6.57
CA SER A 41 -2.29 -11.51 -6.54
C SER A 41 -0.95 -11.00 -6.04
N LEU A 42 -0.42 -9.99 -6.71
CA LEU A 42 0.82 -9.33 -6.35
C LEU A 42 0.64 -7.81 -6.46
N THR A 43 0.96 -7.09 -5.39
CA THR A 43 0.88 -5.63 -5.34
C THR A 43 2.19 -5.08 -4.81
N TYR A 44 2.69 -4.03 -5.45
CA TYR A 44 3.84 -3.25 -4.99
C TYR A 44 3.40 -1.82 -4.68
N ALA A 45 3.68 -1.38 -3.46
CA ALA A 45 3.19 -0.13 -2.90
C ALA A 45 4.35 0.75 -2.39
N LEU A 46 4.24 2.05 -2.61
CA LEU A 46 5.11 3.08 -2.08
C LEU A 46 4.26 4.05 -1.27
N GLY A 47 4.87 4.74 -0.31
CA GLY A 47 4.17 5.76 0.46
C GLY A 47 5.12 6.69 1.18
N GLN A 48 4.56 7.82 1.61
CA GLN A 48 5.23 8.82 2.43
C GLN A 48 4.37 9.14 3.66
N GLN A 49 5.05 9.41 4.76
CA GLN A 49 4.46 9.82 6.03
C GLN A 49 5.41 10.85 6.66
N PHE A 50 4.87 11.93 7.19
CA PHE A 50 5.63 13.08 7.71
C PHE A 50 6.64 13.60 6.67
N GLN A 51 7.90 13.81 7.08
CA GLN A 51 8.98 14.27 6.20
C GLN A 51 9.77 13.13 5.54
N ASN A 52 9.24 11.89 5.55
CA ASN A 52 9.92 10.76 4.92
C ASN A 52 9.71 10.80 3.40
N PRO A 53 10.79 10.92 2.60
CA PRO A 53 10.66 10.93 1.15
C PRO A 53 10.21 9.56 0.64
N ILE A 54 9.59 9.55 -0.54
CA ILE A 54 9.25 8.30 -1.22
C ILE A 54 10.54 7.61 -1.67
N GLU A 55 10.78 6.40 -1.18
CA GLU A 55 11.95 5.61 -1.53
C GLU A 55 11.57 4.31 -2.23
N LEU A 56 12.02 4.14 -3.48
CA LEU A 56 11.76 2.91 -4.26
C LEU A 56 12.34 1.64 -3.62
N ARG A 57 13.30 1.76 -2.70
CA ARG A 57 13.90 0.59 -2.02
C ARG A 57 13.08 0.12 -0.82
N THR A 58 12.21 0.98 -0.26
CA THR A 58 11.45 0.69 0.96
C THR A 58 10.00 0.29 0.67
N GLY A 59 9.63 0.19 -0.61
CA GLY A 59 8.30 -0.23 -1.02
C GLY A 59 7.88 -1.58 -0.44
N LYS A 60 6.57 -1.73 -0.24
CA LYS A 60 5.95 -2.91 0.36
C LYS A 60 5.40 -3.82 -0.74
N ILE A 61 5.59 -5.12 -0.56
CA ILE A 61 5.03 -6.16 -1.43
C ILE A 61 3.92 -6.86 -0.68
N HIS A 62 2.71 -6.89 -1.26
CA HIS A 62 1.60 -7.71 -0.79
C HIS A 62 1.38 -8.84 -1.80
N PHE A 63 1.35 -10.07 -1.30
CA PHE A 63 1.15 -11.26 -2.10
C PHE A 63 -0.04 -12.06 -1.54
N GLY A 64 -0.93 -12.49 -2.42
CA GLY A 64 -2.09 -13.30 -2.09
C GLY A 64 -2.22 -14.51 -3.01
N PHE A 65 -2.77 -15.59 -2.46
CA PHE A 65 -3.10 -16.80 -3.21
C PHE A 65 -4.45 -17.32 -2.73
N ILE A 66 -5.38 -17.47 -3.66
CA ILE A 66 -6.68 -18.12 -3.44
C ILE A 66 -6.72 -19.34 -4.33
N SER A 67 -6.84 -20.51 -3.72
CA SER A 67 -6.99 -21.73 -4.50
C SER A 67 -8.45 -22.00 -4.85
N LEU A 68 -8.64 -22.67 -5.97
CA LEU A 68 -9.93 -22.92 -6.61
C LEU A 68 -10.33 -24.41 -6.52
N PHE A 69 -9.82 -25.14 -5.51
CA PHE A 69 -10.07 -26.57 -5.34
C PHE A 69 -11.54 -26.91 -5.15
#